data_AF-A0AB37MHA2-F1
#
_entry.id   AF-A0AB37MHA2-F1
#
_cell.length_a   1.000
_cell.length_b   1.000
_cell.length_c   1.000
_cell.angle_alpha   90.00
_cell.angle_beta   90.00
_cell.angle_gamma   90.00
#
_symmetry.space_group_name_H-M   'P 1'
#
loop_
_entity.id
_entity.type
_entity.pdbx_description
1 polymer ?
#
loop_
_entity_poly.entity_id
_entity_poly.type
_entity_poly.pdbx_seq_one_letter_code
_entity_poly.pdbx_strand_id
1 'polypeptide(L)'
;MKQKKIRRQPQKKPSPRQQKPRKREDGRPQGTLKRFPFDETRIGFMLRYEMPVVYHLLRRLCATQQPFEPDWQVIRSVAEASKDPSCGKAKFRRYLDEYRRDGVYCRRGKRLTPGRKAYYEGICRRKREEYIRRNR
;
A
#
# COMPACT_ATOMS: atom_id res chain seq x y z
N MET A 1 -21.13 62.26 -25.83
CA MET A 1 -21.67 61.05 -25.17
C MET A 1 -20.51 60.12 -24.79
N LYS A 2 -20.24 59.87 -23.50
CA LYS A 2 -19.18 58.94 -23.05
C LYS A 2 -19.79 57.90 -22.10
N GLN A 3 -19.80 56.64 -22.52
CA GLN A 3 -20.29 55.51 -21.72
C GLN A 3 -19.28 55.15 -20.61
N LYS A 4 -19.72 55.16 -19.34
CA LYS A 4 -18.94 54.62 -18.21
C LYS A 4 -19.06 53.09 -18.21
N LYS A 5 -17.95 52.39 -18.47
CA LYS A 5 -17.84 50.93 -18.28
C LYS A 5 -17.88 50.60 -16.78
N ILE A 6 -18.95 49.93 -16.35
CA ILE A 6 -19.08 49.41 -14.97
C ILE A 6 -18.19 48.17 -14.84
N ARG A 7 -17.14 48.29 -14.03
CA ARG A 7 -16.18 47.22 -13.72
C ARG A 7 -16.83 46.27 -12.70
N ARG A 8 -17.33 45.11 -13.16
CA ARG A 8 -17.91 44.08 -12.28
C ARG A 8 -16.82 43.50 -11.39
N GLN A 9 -16.93 43.69 -10.08
CA GLN A 9 -16.06 43.01 -9.12
C GLN A 9 -16.43 41.52 -9.08
N PRO A 10 -15.45 40.60 -9.09
CA PRO A 10 -15.72 39.17 -8.90
C PRO A 10 -16.23 38.95 -7.47
N GLN A 11 -17.43 38.37 -7.34
CA GLN A 11 -17.97 37.95 -6.05
C GLN A 11 -17.02 36.90 -5.44
N LYS A 12 -16.45 37.23 -4.27
CA LYS A 12 -15.66 36.28 -3.47
C LYS A 12 -16.55 35.09 -3.11
N LYS A 13 -16.10 33.87 -3.42
CA LYS A 13 -16.74 32.63 -2.94
C LYS A 13 -16.88 32.69 -1.41
N PRO A 14 -18.00 32.27 -0.83
CA PRO A 14 -18.16 32.26 0.62
C PRO A 14 -17.05 31.39 1.24
N SER A 15 -16.40 31.94 2.27
CA SER A 15 -15.39 31.23 3.06
C SER A 15 -15.99 29.93 3.63
N PRO A 16 -15.19 28.86 3.81
CA PRO A 16 -15.70 27.65 4.45
C PRO A 16 -16.23 28.03 5.83
N ARG A 17 -17.54 27.86 6.04
CA ARG A 17 -18.19 28.01 7.35
C ARG A 17 -17.29 27.33 8.38
N GLN A 18 -16.95 28.05 9.45
CA GLN A 18 -16.23 27.54 10.61
C GLN A 18 -16.94 26.27 11.09
N GLN A 19 -16.45 25.09 10.67
CA GLN A 19 -16.97 23.82 11.15
C GLN A 19 -16.55 23.72 12.62
N LYS A 20 -17.52 23.55 13.52
CA LYS A 20 -17.24 23.28 14.94
C LYS A 20 -16.21 22.14 15.04
N PRO A 21 -15.21 22.23 15.92
CA PRO A 21 -14.26 21.14 16.13
C PRO A 21 -15.02 19.86 16.43
N ARG A 22 -14.75 18.79 15.68
CA ARG A 22 -15.40 17.49 15.89
C ARG A 22 -15.07 16.98 17.29
N LYS A 23 -16.06 16.41 17.98
CA LYS A 23 -15.82 15.76 19.27
C LYS A 23 -14.98 14.50 19.05
N ARG A 24 -14.20 14.11 20.06
CA ARG A 24 -13.40 12.85 19.99
C ARG A 24 -14.31 11.63 19.82
N GLU A 25 -15.54 11.72 20.32
CA GLU A 25 -16.61 10.71 20.20
C GLU A 25 -17.17 10.57 18.78
N ASP A 26 -17.07 11.61 17.95
CA ASP A 26 -17.44 11.56 16.51
C ASP A 26 -16.39 10.78 15.68
N GLY A 27 -15.31 10.36 16.33
CA GLY A 27 -14.24 9.58 15.75
C GLY A 27 -14.59 8.10 15.60
N ARG A 28 -13.72 7.38 14.91
CA ARG A 28 -13.82 5.92 14.80
C ARG A 28 -13.67 5.29 16.20
N PRO A 29 -14.52 4.31 16.58
CA PRO A 29 -14.40 3.63 17.87
C PRO A 29 -13.00 3.05 18.11
N GLN A 30 -12.47 3.23 19.33
CA GLN A 30 -11.15 2.74 19.70
C GLN A 30 -11.06 1.21 19.56
N GLY A 31 -9.90 0.70 19.16
CA GLY A 31 -9.66 -0.74 18.97
C GLY A 31 -10.09 -1.31 17.60
N THR A 32 -10.83 -0.55 16.79
CA THR A 32 -11.28 -1.05 15.47
C THR A 32 -10.24 -0.84 14.35
N LEU A 33 -10.15 -1.77 13.40
CA LEU A 33 -9.18 -1.74 12.29
C LEU A 33 -9.75 -1.13 11.01
N LYS A 34 -8.98 -0.28 10.32
CA LYS A 34 -9.42 0.33 9.06
C LYS A 34 -9.05 -0.55 7.87
N ARG A 35 -9.94 -0.62 6.88
CA ARG A 35 -9.66 -1.25 5.59
C ARG A 35 -8.68 -0.38 4.80
N PHE A 36 -7.64 -1.00 4.26
CA PHE A 36 -6.68 -0.36 3.36
C PHE A 36 -6.53 -1.18 2.07
N PRO A 37 -6.00 -0.60 0.99
CA PRO A 37 -5.59 -1.38 -0.18
C PRO A 37 -4.57 -2.46 0.22
N PHE A 38 -4.57 -3.60 -0.47
CA PHE A 38 -3.62 -4.69 -0.19
C PHE A 38 -2.17 -4.21 -0.16
N ASP A 39 -1.79 -3.33 -1.09
CA ASP A 39 -0.44 -2.77 -1.21
C ASP A 39 0.02 -1.97 0.02
N GLU A 40 -0.93 -1.51 0.84
CA GLU A 40 -0.67 -0.80 2.09
C GLU A 40 -0.65 -1.74 3.32
N THR A 41 -1.07 -2.99 3.17
CA THR A 41 -0.87 -4.01 4.23
C THR A 41 0.61 -4.30 4.40
N ARG A 42 1.03 -4.85 5.55
CA ARG A 42 2.44 -5.18 5.76
C ARG A 42 2.93 -6.25 4.78
N ILE A 43 2.09 -7.24 4.49
CA ILE A 43 2.42 -8.31 3.55
C ILE A 43 2.44 -7.79 2.11
N GLY A 44 1.41 -7.05 1.68
CA GLY A 44 1.34 -6.52 0.32
C GLY A 44 2.46 -5.52 0.04
N PHE A 45 2.76 -4.65 1.01
CA PHE A 45 3.89 -3.73 0.92
C PHE A 45 5.24 -4.48 0.82
N MET A 46 5.44 -5.52 1.64
CA MET A 46 6.65 -6.33 1.59
C MET A 46 6.77 -7.07 0.25
N LEU A 47 5.69 -7.68 -0.25
CA LEU A 47 5.68 -8.36 -1.53
C LEU A 47 6.01 -7.38 -2.67
N ARG A 48 5.36 -6.22 -2.70
CA ARG A 48 5.53 -5.23 -3.76
C ARG A 48 6.97 -4.70 -3.87
N TYR A 49 7.66 -4.51 -2.75
CA TYR A 49 8.96 -3.82 -2.73
C TYR A 49 10.15 -4.71 -2.39
N GLU A 50 9.98 -5.80 -1.65
CA GLU A 50 11.08 -6.75 -1.39
C GLU A 50 11.07 -7.94 -2.36
N MET A 51 9.92 -8.29 -2.93
CA MET A 51 9.73 -9.50 -3.73
C MET A 51 8.90 -9.23 -5.01
N PRO A 52 9.33 -8.28 -5.87
CA PRO A 52 8.51 -7.78 -6.97
C PRO A 52 8.11 -8.88 -7.97
N VAL A 53 8.92 -9.92 -8.15
CA VAL A 53 8.60 -11.06 -9.04
C VAL A 53 7.43 -11.88 -8.48
N VAL A 54 7.44 -12.19 -7.18
CA VAL A 54 6.33 -12.90 -6.50
C VAL A 54 5.05 -12.07 -6.57
N TYR A 55 5.15 -10.78 -6.31
CA TYR A 55 4.02 -9.86 -6.40
C TYR A 55 3.44 -9.79 -7.82
N HIS A 56 4.29 -9.76 -8.84
CA HIS A 56 3.87 -9.79 -10.25
C HIS A 56 3.14 -11.09 -10.62
N LEU A 57 3.64 -12.23 -10.15
CA LEU A 57 2.97 -13.53 -10.34
C LEU A 57 1.60 -13.54 -9.67
N LEU A 58 1.49 -13.06 -8.43
CA LEU A 58 0.20 -12.95 -7.73
C LEU A 58 -0.78 -12.05 -8.49
N ARG A 59 -0.31 -10.90 -9.00
CA ARG A 59 -1.14 -9.99 -9.81
C ARG A 59 -1.64 -10.65 -11.11
N ARG A 60 -0.85 -11.53 -11.72
CA ARG A 60 -1.27 -12.29 -12.92
C ARG A 60 -2.26 -13.40 -12.59
N LEU A 61 -2.01 -14.16 -11.53
CA LEU A 61 -2.89 -15.24 -11.08
C LEU A 61 -4.26 -14.71 -10.63
N CYS A 62 -4.28 -13.54 -9.99
CA CYS A 62 -5.48 -12.89 -9.48
C CYS A 62 -5.91 -11.70 -10.36
N ALA A 63 -5.66 -11.74 -11.68
CA ALA A 63 -5.89 -10.60 -12.58
C ALA A 63 -7.35 -10.12 -12.62
N THR A 64 -8.31 -11.02 -12.38
CA THR A 64 -9.75 -10.72 -12.37
C THR A 64 -10.25 -10.18 -11.03
N GLN A 65 -9.43 -10.20 -9.97
CA GLN A 65 -9.84 -9.76 -8.64
C GLN A 65 -9.71 -8.23 -8.52
N GLN A 66 -10.86 -7.56 -8.43
CA GLN A 66 -10.98 -6.13 -8.15
C GLN A 66 -11.93 -5.96 -6.95
N PRO A 67 -11.46 -5.51 -5.78
CA PRO A 67 -10.09 -5.09 -5.47
C PRO A 67 -9.10 -6.26 -5.43
N PHE A 68 -7.81 -5.99 -5.72
CA PHE A 68 -6.74 -6.99 -5.62
C PHE A 68 -6.48 -7.32 -4.14
N GLU A 69 -7.04 -8.44 -3.71
CA GLU A 69 -6.95 -8.95 -2.34
C GLU A 69 -6.79 -10.48 -2.42
N PRO A 70 -5.59 -10.97 -2.79
CA PRO A 70 -5.36 -12.40 -2.99
C PRO A 70 -5.51 -13.16 -1.68
N ASP A 71 -6.08 -14.37 -1.73
CA ASP A 71 -6.21 -15.23 -0.55
C ASP A 71 -4.83 -15.55 0.07
N TRP A 72 -4.77 -15.60 1.40
CA TRP A 72 -3.51 -15.81 2.12
C TRP A 72 -2.85 -17.15 1.78
N GLN A 73 -3.64 -18.19 1.46
CA GLN A 73 -3.12 -19.49 1.02
C GLN A 73 -2.46 -19.36 -0.35
N VAL A 74 -3.01 -18.57 -1.26
CA VAL A 74 -2.40 -18.30 -2.58
C VAL A 74 -1.08 -17.56 -2.39
N ILE A 75 -1.04 -16.52 -1.54
CA ILE A 75 0.20 -15.81 -1.21
C ILE A 75 1.24 -16.80 -0.67
N ARG A 76 0.84 -17.66 0.26
CA ARG A 76 1.70 -18.66 0.87
C ARG A 76 2.28 -19.62 -0.17
N SER A 77 1.42 -20.24 -0.99
CA SER A 77 1.83 -21.23 -1.99
C SER A 77 2.79 -20.63 -3.02
N VAL A 78 2.50 -19.43 -3.53
CA VAL A 78 3.40 -18.76 -4.50
C VAL A 78 4.72 -18.37 -3.84
N ALA A 79 4.69 -17.91 -2.58
CA ALA A 79 5.91 -17.57 -1.86
C ALA A 79 6.77 -18.81 -1.52
N GLU A 80 6.16 -19.93 -1.12
CA GLU A 80 6.86 -21.20 -0.86
C GLU A 80 7.45 -21.80 -2.14
N ALA A 81 6.73 -21.70 -3.26
CA ALA A 81 7.26 -22.08 -4.57
C ALA A 81 8.36 -21.12 -5.07
N SER A 82 8.41 -19.89 -4.54
CA SER A 82 9.43 -18.92 -4.89
C SER A 82 10.75 -19.23 -4.17
N LYS A 83 11.85 -19.21 -4.93
CA LYS A 83 13.22 -19.27 -4.38
C LYS A 83 13.69 -17.91 -3.81
N ASP A 84 12.79 -16.95 -3.54
CA ASP A 84 13.16 -15.64 -3.01
C ASP A 84 13.54 -15.72 -1.52
N PRO A 85 14.72 -15.21 -1.11
CA PRO A 85 15.20 -15.32 0.27
C PRO A 85 14.36 -14.52 1.28
N SER A 86 13.52 -13.57 0.85
CA SER A 86 12.61 -12.85 1.74
C SER A 86 11.46 -13.72 2.26
N CYS A 87 11.08 -14.81 1.57
CA CYS A 87 10.08 -15.77 2.04
C CYS A 87 10.48 -16.43 3.37
N GLY A 88 11.78 -16.74 3.52
CA GLY A 88 12.32 -17.42 4.70
C GLY A 88 12.45 -16.53 5.94
N LYS A 89 12.23 -15.21 5.84
CA LYS A 89 12.42 -14.29 6.95
C LYS A 89 11.26 -14.38 7.94
N ALA A 90 11.54 -14.35 9.25
CA ALA A 90 10.51 -14.36 10.29
C ALA A 90 9.46 -13.24 10.12
N LYS A 91 9.87 -12.07 9.60
CA LYS A 91 8.94 -10.97 9.32
C LYS A 91 7.90 -11.32 8.25
N PHE A 92 8.22 -12.17 7.28
CA PHE A 92 7.27 -12.61 6.25
C PHE A 92 6.15 -13.42 6.88
N ARG A 93 6.51 -14.45 7.64
CA ARG A 93 5.55 -15.29 8.39
C ARG A 93 4.65 -14.45 9.27
N ARG A 94 5.23 -13.54 10.08
CA ARG A 94 4.47 -12.62 10.92
C ARG A 94 3.48 -11.75 10.14
N TYR A 95 3.85 -11.24 8.98
CA TYR A 95 2.96 -10.41 8.16
C TYR A 95 1.88 -11.23 7.46
N LEU A 96 2.19 -12.47 7.07
CA LEU A 96 1.22 -13.40 6.51
C LEU A 96 0.19 -13.82 7.57
N ASP A 97 0.61 -14.07 8.81
CA ASP A 97 -0.27 -14.39 9.94
C ASP A 97 -1.16 -13.19 10.36
N GLU A 98 -0.64 -11.96 10.25
CA GLU A 98 -1.44 -10.73 10.40
C GLU A 98 -2.53 -10.67 9.32
N TYR A 99 -2.15 -10.89 8.06
CA TYR A 99 -3.10 -10.89 6.94
C TYR A 99 -4.12 -12.04 6.99
N ARG A 100 -3.72 -13.22 7.47
CA ARG A 100 -4.63 -14.35 7.66
C ARG A 100 -5.72 -14.04 8.69
N ARG A 101 -5.38 -13.32 9.76
CA ARG A 101 -6.32 -12.98 10.85
C ARG A 101 -7.20 -11.79 10.51
N ASP A 102 -6.60 -10.72 10.00
CA ASP A 102 -7.25 -9.42 9.86
C ASP A 102 -7.53 -9.04 8.39
N GLY A 103 -7.03 -9.81 7.43
CA GLY A 103 -7.11 -9.47 6.01
C GLY A 103 -6.46 -8.12 5.70
N VAL A 104 -7.15 -7.31 4.90
CA VAL A 104 -6.72 -5.93 4.56
C VAL A 104 -6.97 -4.90 5.66
N TYR A 105 -7.53 -5.31 6.80
CA TYR A 105 -7.82 -4.42 7.91
C TYR A 105 -6.56 -4.26 8.77
N CYS A 106 -6.12 -3.02 8.97
CA CYS A 106 -4.96 -2.73 9.81
C CYS A 106 -5.09 -1.39 10.53
N ARG A 107 -4.20 -1.15 11.50
CA ARG A 107 -4.17 0.12 12.27
C ARG A 107 -3.65 1.29 11.44
N ARG A 108 -2.67 1.02 10.57
CA ARG A 108 -2.00 2.02 9.74
C ARG A 108 -1.46 1.40 8.45
N GLY A 109 -1.94 1.90 7.32
CA GLY A 109 -1.42 1.58 6.00
C GLY A 109 0.06 1.96 5.85
N LYS A 110 0.83 1.09 5.21
CA LYS A 110 2.22 1.32 4.82
C LYS A 110 2.26 2.20 3.58
N ARG A 111 3.20 3.15 3.58
CA ARG A 111 3.45 4.05 2.45
C ARG A 111 4.93 4.03 2.14
N LEU A 112 5.25 4.09 0.84
CA LEU A 112 6.60 4.21 0.36
C LEU A 112 7.04 5.67 0.53
N THR A 113 8.08 5.88 1.33
CA THR A 113 8.75 7.18 1.43
C THR A 113 9.98 7.20 0.52
N PRO A 114 10.50 8.38 0.12
CA PRO A 114 11.68 8.45 -0.74
C PRO A 114 12.89 7.67 -0.18
N GLY A 115 13.17 7.80 1.12
CA GLY A 115 14.25 7.03 1.75
C GLY A 115 14.02 5.52 1.74
N ARG A 116 12.77 5.06 1.92
CA ARG A 116 12.44 3.63 1.81
C ARG A 116 12.55 3.12 0.39
N LYS A 117 12.20 3.94 -0.61
CA LYS A 117 12.32 3.59 -2.03
C LYS A 117 13.76 3.21 -2.37
N ALA A 118 14.72 4.08 -2.05
CA ALA A 118 16.14 3.81 -2.28
C ALA A 118 16.61 2.53 -1.57
N TYR A 119 16.18 2.31 -0.33
CA TYR A 119 16.49 1.08 0.43
C TYR A 119 15.99 -0.19 -0.26
N TYR A 120 14.72 -0.23 -0.68
CA TYR A 120 14.13 -1.41 -1.31
C TYR A 120 14.65 -1.65 -2.72
N GLU A 121 14.92 -0.59 -3.48
CA GLU A 121 15.60 -0.68 -4.78
C GLU A 121 17.00 -1.30 -4.62
N GLY A 122 17.76 -0.89 -3.61
CA GLY A 122 19.06 -1.48 -3.28
C GLY A 122 18.98 -2.96 -2.85
N ILE A 123 17.90 -3.38 -2.18
CA ILE A 123 17.65 -4.81 -1.91
C ILE A 123 17.38 -5.57 -3.21
N CYS A 124 16.48 -5.06 -4.05
CA CYS A 124 16.09 -5.73 -5.30
C CYS A 124 17.28 -5.85 -6.26
N ARG A 125 18.12 -4.82 -6.35
CA ARG A 125 19.34 -4.82 -7.16
C ARG A 125 20.29 -5.93 -6.72
N ARG A 126 20.61 -6.01 -5.42
CA ARG A 126 21.50 -7.06 -4.89
C ARG A 126 20.97 -8.47 -5.14
N LYS A 127 19.67 -8.69 -4.93
CA LYS A 127 19.03 -10.00 -5.21
C LYS A 127 19.15 -10.38 -6.69
N ARG A 128 18.96 -9.42 -7.60
CA ARG A 128 19.07 -9.64 -9.04
C ARG A 128 20.51 -9.96 -9.45
N GLU A 129 21.48 -9.19 -8.97
CA GLU A 129 22.91 -9.42 -9.25
C GLU A 129 23.35 -10.79 -8.73
N GLU A 130 22.94 -11.17 -7.53
CA GLU A 130 23.21 -12.48 -6.96
C GLU A 130 22.58 -13.61 -7.79
N TYR A 131 21.34 -13.44 -8.25
CA TYR A 131 20.69 -14.40 -9.14
C TYR A 131 21.46 -14.56 -10.45
N ILE A 132 21.86 -13.47 -11.10
CA ILE A 132 22.66 -13.52 -12.34
C ILE A 132 23.97 -14.26 -12.10
N ARG A 133 24.69 -13.94 -11.02
CA ARG A 133 25.96 -14.59 -10.68
C ARG A 133 25.83 -16.10 -10.47
N ARG A 134 24.71 -16.57 -9.89
CA ARG A 134 24.45 -17.99 -9.64
C ARG A 134 24.04 -18.78 -10.89
N ASN A 135 23.59 -18.10 -11.95
CA ASN A 135 23.05 -18.71 -13.18
C ASN A 135 23.88 -18.36 -14.42
N ARG A 136 25.12 -17.89 -14.22
CA ARG A 136 26.09 -17.60 -15.27
C ARG A 136 27.18 -18.65 -15.21
#